data_AF-A0A7M7JLP8-F1
#
_entry.id   AF-A0A7M7JLP8-F1
#
_cell.length_a   1.000
_cell.length_b   1.000
_cell.length_c   1.000
_cell.angle_alpha   90.00
_cell.angle_beta   90.00
_cell.angle_gamma   90.00
#
_symmetry.space_group_name_H-M   'P 1'
#
loop_
_entity.id
_entity.type
_entity.pdbx_description
1 polymer ?
#
loop_
_entity_poly.entity_id
_entity_poly.type
_entity_poly.pdbx_seq_one_letter_code
_entity_poly.pdbx_strand_id
1 'polypeptide(L)'
;MSRHGYVFLAILNILTFLHIITCQGDEMEWRHEAQEVAQEALAQKYPQLITSESDMELFRYSTPSVLQRSAHAFTYIVTPKGQPSNTYRCDVIISRYKGQRYSFVFGEPSCFKVECTNETVANKKKKQKFCRKV
;
A
#
# COMPACT_ATOMS: atom_id res chain seq x y z
N MET A 1 6.10 -14.95 49.42
CA MET A 1 5.07 -14.12 48.76
C MET A 1 5.62 -12.71 48.60
N SER A 2 5.95 -12.30 47.38
CA SER A 2 5.78 -10.92 46.91
C SER A 2 5.98 -10.92 45.40
N ARG A 3 4.89 -10.68 44.67
CA ARG A 3 4.81 -10.67 43.20
C ARG A 3 4.84 -9.22 42.74
N HIS A 4 5.97 -8.69 42.27
CA HIS A 4 5.99 -7.48 41.44
C HIS A 4 7.17 -7.55 40.47
N GLY A 5 6.88 -7.53 39.16
CA GLY A 5 7.91 -7.59 38.14
C GLY A 5 7.40 -7.93 36.74
N TYR A 6 6.24 -7.40 36.34
CA TYR A 6 5.85 -7.34 34.94
C TYR A 6 5.54 -5.89 34.59
N VAL A 7 5.68 -5.57 33.31
CA VAL A 7 5.34 -4.30 32.63
C VAL A 7 6.47 -3.26 32.59
N PHE A 8 7.58 -3.61 31.92
CA PHE A 8 8.52 -2.61 31.37
C PHE A 8 9.03 -3.00 29.97
N LEU A 9 8.15 -3.53 29.12
CA LEU A 9 8.50 -3.87 27.73
C LEU A 9 7.42 -3.55 26.69
N ALA A 10 6.40 -2.77 27.05
CA ALA A 10 5.29 -2.42 26.15
C ALA A 10 5.26 -0.95 25.70
N ILE A 11 6.20 -0.10 26.16
CA ILE A 11 6.13 1.37 25.91
C ILE A 11 7.03 1.82 24.74
N LEU A 12 7.92 0.96 24.21
CA LEU A 12 8.89 1.39 23.19
C LEU A 12 8.54 1.05 21.73
N ASN A 13 7.32 0.61 21.43
CA ASN A 13 6.91 0.27 20.04
C ASN A 13 5.64 0.96 19.53
N ILE A 14 5.09 1.93 20.27
CA ILE A 14 3.90 2.68 19.82
C ILE A 14 4.29 4.04 19.19
N LEU A 15 5.50 4.54 19.43
CA LEU A 15 5.94 5.84 18.93
C LEU A 15 6.42 5.84 17.46
N THR A 16 6.71 4.68 16.86
CA THR A 16 7.06 4.58 15.44
C THR A 16 5.86 4.46 14.50
N PHE A 17 4.65 4.26 15.03
CA PHE A 17 3.41 4.28 14.22
C PHE A 17 2.75 5.66 14.13
N LEU A 18 3.16 6.62 14.97
CA LEU A 18 2.55 7.96 14.99
C LEU A 18 3.06 8.91 13.90
N HIS A 19 4.06 8.53 13.09
CA HIS A 19 4.54 9.36 11.98
C HIS A 19 3.91 9.02 10.61
N ILE A 20 2.92 8.13 10.57
CA ILE A 20 2.16 7.85 9.32
C ILE A 20 0.84 8.65 9.26
N ILE A 21 0.42 9.30 10.35
CA ILE A 21 -0.88 9.98 10.45
C ILE A 21 -0.72 11.49 10.32
N THR A 22 -0.08 11.98 9.25
CA THR A 22 -0.20 13.39 8.82
C THR A 22 -0.20 13.54 7.29
N CYS A 23 -0.76 12.57 6.58
CA CYS A 23 -1.21 12.77 5.18
C CYS A 23 -2.74 12.66 5.05
N GLN A 24 -3.48 12.89 6.14
CA GLN A 24 -4.91 13.22 6.07
C GLN A 24 -5.04 14.73 5.86
N GLY A 25 -5.00 15.14 4.60
CA GLY A 25 -5.24 16.52 4.17
C GLY A 25 -6.07 16.53 2.89
N ASP A 26 -7.13 15.72 2.89
CA ASP A 26 -8.32 15.73 2.03
C ASP A 26 -8.96 14.35 2.24
N GLU A 27 -10.18 14.30 2.76
CA GLU A 27 -10.97 13.08 2.69
C GLU A 27 -11.09 12.72 1.20
N MET A 28 -10.41 11.64 0.77
CA MET A 28 -10.40 11.23 -0.62
C MET A 28 -11.82 10.82 -1.03
N GLU A 29 -12.64 11.74 -1.55
CA GLU A 29 -13.95 11.45 -2.16
C GLU A 29 -13.86 10.32 -3.21
N TRP A 30 -12.67 10.13 -3.80
CA TRP A 30 -12.34 9.15 -4.82
C TRP A 30 -11.62 7.90 -4.29
N ARG A 31 -11.62 7.66 -2.97
CA ARG A 31 -10.97 6.49 -2.35
C ARG A 31 -11.45 5.16 -2.92
N HIS A 32 -12.73 5.08 -3.27
CA HIS A 32 -13.31 3.90 -3.92
C HIS A 32 -12.70 3.67 -5.31
N GLU A 33 -12.56 4.72 -6.13
CA GLU A 33 -11.89 4.62 -7.43
C GLU A 33 -10.43 4.17 -7.27
N ALA A 34 -9.72 4.68 -6.25
CA ALA A 34 -8.36 4.27 -5.96
C ALA A 34 -8.25 2.78 -5.60
N GLN A 35 -9.23 2.26 -4.86
CA GLN A 35 -9.32 0.85 -4.47
C GLN A 35 -9.59 -0.03 -5.70
N GLU A 36 -10.54 0.34 -6.56
CA GLU A 36 -10.87 -0.39 -7.78
C GLU A 36 -9.65 -0.51 -8.71
N VAL A 37 -8.97 0.61 -8.96
CA VAL A 37 -7.74 0.64 -9.79
C VAL A 37 -6.66 -0.25 -9.17
N ALA A 38 -6.52 -0.25 -7.84
CA ALA A 38 -5.58 -1.15 -7.16
C ALA A 38 -5.92 -2.61 -7.40
N GLN A 39 -7.18 -2.99 -7.20
CA GLN A 39 -7.64 -4.37 -7.33
C GLN A 39 -7.45 -4.88 -8.75
N GLU A 40 -7.79 -4.06 -9.76
CA GLU A 40 -7.59 -4.42 -11.16
C GLU A 40 -6.11 -4.63 -11.50
N ALA A 41 -5.25 -3.68 -11.12
CA ALA A 41 -3.80 -3.77 -11.37
C ALA A 41 -3.15 -4.94 -10.62
N LEU A 42 -3.60 -5.22 -9.40
CA LEU A 42 -3.13 -6.35 -8.60
C LEU A 42 -3.59 -7.69 -9.19
N ALA A 43 -4.83 -7.81 -9.64
CA ALA A 43 -5.36 -9.03 -10.24
C ALA A 43 -4.62 -9.39 -11.54
N GLN A 44 -4.18 -8.40 -12.32
CA GLN A 44 -3.36 -8.62 -13.52
C GLN A 44 -1.96 -9.14 -13.18
N LYS A 45 -1.37 -8.69 -12.08
CA LYS A 45 0.01 -9.03 -11.70
C LYS A 45 0.11 -10.31 -10.86
N TYR A 46 -0.90 -10.56 -10.03
CA TYR A 46 -0.87 -11.61 -9.03
C TYR A 46 -2.01 -12.61 -9.25
N PRO A 47 -1.72 -13.79 -9.85
CA PRO A 47 -2.69 -14.86 -9.91
C PRO A 47 -2.99 -15.31 -8.47
N GLN A 48 -4.27 -15.33 -8.09
CA GLN A 48 -4.78 -15.71 -6.75
C GLN A 48 -4.52 -14.67 -5.66
N LEU A 49 -5.12 -13.49 -5.84
CA LEU A 49 -5.14 -12.40 -4.87
C LEU A 49 -6.19 -12.68 -3.78
N ILE A 50 -5.81 -12.45 -2.52
CA ILE A 50 -6.67 -12.55 -1.34
C ILE A 50 -6.71 -11.19 -0.66
N THR A 51 -7.91 -10.65 -0.53
CA THR A 51 -8.21 -9.45 0.26
C THR A 51 -8.97 -9.85 1.52
N SER A 52 -9.09 -8.92 2.47
CA SER A 52 -9.95 -9.11 3.65
C SER A 52 -11.42 -9.32 3.30
N GLU A 53 -11.85 -8.88 2.11
CA GLU A 53 -13.23 -9.00 1.62
C GLU A 53 -13.46 -10.31 0.86
N SER A 54 -12.44 -10.83 0.16
CA SER A 54 -12.60 -11.99 -0.72
C SER A 54 -12.54 -13.33 0.00
N ASP A 55 -11.70 -13.47 1.04
CA ASP A 55 -11.54 -14.72 1.79
C ASP A 55 -10.97 -14.46 3.19
N MET A 56 -11.87 -14.17 4.14
CA MET A 56 -11.50 -13.85 5.53
C MET A 56 -10.84 -15.02 6.26
N GLU A 57 -11.21 -16.26 5.97
CA GLU A 57 -10.66 -17.42 6.68
C GLU A 57 -9.20 -17.62 6.31
N LEU A 58 -8.90 -17.67 5.01
CA LEU A 58 -7.52 -17.81 4.53
C LEU A 58 -6.65 -16.62 4.98
N PHE A 59 -7.22 -15.41 5.01
CA PHE A 59 -6.54 -14.22 5.51
C PHE A 59 -6.22 -14.28 7.01
N ARG A 60 -7.12 -14.82 7.84
CA ARG A 60 -6.91 -14.94 9.31
C ARG A 60 -5.94 -16.06 9.67
N TYR A 61 -5.99 -17.19 8.97
CA TYR A 61 -5.18 -18.37 9.29
C TYR A 61 -3.80 -18.36 8.63
N SER A 62 -3.56 -17.47 7.67
CA SER A 62 -2.22 -17.26 7.14
C SER A 62 -1.35 -16.54 8.18
N THR A 63 -0.10 -16.99 8.35
CA THR A 63 0.79 -16.53 9.42
C THR A 63 1.13 -15.04 9.28
N PRO A 64 0.51 -14.13 10.07
CA PRO A 64 0.60 -12.70 9.81
C PRO A 64 2.03 -12.17 9.92
N SER A 65 2.83 -12.79 10.79
CA SER A 65 4.25 -12.46 10.97
C SER A 65 5.13 -12.87 9.79
N VAL A 66 4.76 -13.89 9.02
CA VAL A 66 5.46 -14.27 7.78
C VAL A 66 5.02 -13.32 6.67
N LEU A 67 3.72 -13.09 6.55
CA LEU A 67 3.15 -12.20 5.54
C LEU A 67 3.69 -10.77 5.65
N GLN A 68 3.75 -10.20 6.86
CA GLN A 68 4.30 -8.86 7.08
C GLN A 68 5.79 -8.78 6.75
N ARG A 69 6.57 -9.84 6.99
CA ARG A 69 8.02 -9.86 6.67
C ARG A 69 8.29 -9.93 5.17
N SER A 70 7.38 -10.50 4.39
CA SER A 70 7.46 -10.54 2.93
C SER A 70 6.60 -9.47 2.25
N ALA A 71 6.14 -8.47 3.00
CA ALA A 71 5.32 -7.42 2.46
C ALA A 71 6.17 -6.37 1.72
N HIS A 72 5.67 -5.92 0.57
CA HIS A 72 6.25 -4.82 -0.19
C HIS A 72 5.15 -3.88 -0.68
N ALA A 73 5.53 -2.64 -0.97
CA ALA A 73 4.62 -1.68 -1.57
C ALA A 73 4.40 -2.01 -3.07
N PHE A 74 3.15 -2.14 -3.47
CA PHE A 74 2.73 -2.10 -4.86
C PHE A 74 2.27 -0.69 -5.20
N THR A 75 3.08 -0.01 -6.02
CA THR A 75 2.83 1.36 -6.46
C THR A 75 2.02 1.39 -7.74
N TYR A 76 1.03 2.28 -7.81
CA TYR A 76 0.26 2.58 -9.00
C TYR A 76 -0.15 4.06 -9.05
N ILE A 77 -0.66 4.50 -10.20
CA ILE A 77 -1.06 5.89 -10.44
C ILE A 77 -2.57 5.94 -10.67
N VAL A 78 -3.23 6.92 -10.05
CA VAL A 78 -4.67 7.15 -10.19
C VAL A 78 -4.88 8.59 -10.65
N THR A 79 -5.79 8.76 -11.61
CA THR A 79 -6.33 10.06 -12.02
C THR A 79 -7.84 9.99 -11.82
N PRO A 80 -8.36 10.57 -10.72
CA PRO A 80 -9.78 10.48 -10.38
C PRO A 80 -10.66 11.10 -11.47
N LYS A 81 -11.81 10.47 -11.76
CA LYS A 81 -12.69 10.95 -12.84
C LYS A 81 -13.24 12.35 -12.58
N GLY A 82 -13.54 12.67 -11.32
CA GLY A 82 -14.04 13.99 -10.90
C GLY A 82 -12.96 15.08 -10.82
N GLN A 83 -11.68 14.71 -10.83
CA GLN A 83 -10.56 15.65 -10.74
C GLN A 83 -9.45 15.27 -11.74
N PRO A 84 -9.73 15.34 -13.07
CA PRO A 84 -8.82 14.82 -14.09
C PRO A 84 -7.49 15.61 -14.18
N SER A 85 -7.44 16.81 -13.64
CA SER A 85 -6.21 17.61 -13.51
C SER A 85 -5.30 17.13 -12.38
N ASN A 86 -5.82 16.35 -11.44
CA ASN A 86 -5.06 15.84 -10.31
C ASN A 86 -4.63 14.40 -10.57
N THR A 87 -3.35 14.12 -10.36
CA THR A 87 -2.79 12.77 -10.43
C THR A 87 -2.25 12.41 -9.06
N TYR A 88 -2.47 11.15 -8.67
CA TYR A 88 -2.04 10.63 -7.38
C TYR A 88 -1.19 9.39 -7.59
N ARG A 89 -0.14 9.29 -6.80
CA ARG A 89 0.58 8.03 -6.62
C ARG A 89 0.03 7.36 -5.39
N CYS A 90 -0.39 6.11 -5.56
CA CYS A 90 -0.94 5.29 -4.51
C CYS A 90 -0.06 4.07 -4.29
N ASP A 91 0.06 3.67 -3.04
CA ASP A 91 0.78 2.49 -2.62
C ASP A 91 -0.17 1.60 -1.82
N VAL A 92 -0.23 0.32 -2.17
CA VAL A 92 -0.90 -0.72 -1.37
C VAL A 92 0.11 -1.75 -0.91
N ILE A 93 -0.04 -2.23 0.32
CA ILE A 93 0.88 -3.22 0.87
C ILE A 93 0.42 -4.61 0.44
N ILE A 94 1.34 -5.39 -0.13
CA ILE A 94 1.07 -6.77 -0.55
C ILE A 94 2.16 -7.71 -0.05
N SER A 95 1.78 -8.89 0.39
CA SER A 95 2.70 -9.99 0.66
C SER A 95 2.63 -11.04 -0.45
N ARG A 96 3.78 -11.32 -1.05
CA ARG A 96 3.99 -12.50 -1.91
C ARG A 96 5.44 -12.98 -1.83
N TYR A 97 5.65 -14.24 -1.45
CA TYR A 97 6.98 -14.86 -1.50
C TYR A 97 7.06 -15.99 -2.53
N LYS A 98 8.29 -16.37 -2.89
CA LYS A 98 8.55 -17.45 -3.87
C LYS A 98 8.05 -18.79 -3.34
N GLY A 99 7.09 -19.39 -4.04
CA GLY A 99 6.43 -20.64 -3.64
C GLY A 99 5.09 -20.45 -2.91
N GLN A 100 4.69 -19.22 -2.63
CA GLN A 100 3.37 -18.92 -2.10
C GLN A 100 2.31 -19.04 -3.22
N ARG A 101 1.23 -19.77 -2.93
CA ARG A 101 0.09 -19.91 -3.85
C ARG A 101 -0.73 -18.63 -3.96
N TYR A 102 -0.94 -17.96 -2.83
CA TYR A 102 -1.79 -16.77 -2.70
C TYR A 102 -0.98 -15.50 -2.47
N SER A 103 -1.49 -14.36 -2.91
CA SER A 103 -0.92 -13.04 -2.61
C SER A 103 -1.90 -12.26 -1.75
N PHE A 104 -1.43 -11.66 -0.67
CA PHE A 104 -2.30 -11.06 0.36
C PHE A 104 -2.19 -9.55 0.33
N VAL A 105 -3.32 -8.86 0.20
CA VAL A 105 -3.40 -7.39 0.21
C VAL A 105 -3.71 -6.90 1.62
N PHE A 106 -2.96 -5.91 2.10
CA PHE A 106 -3.12 -5.35 3.44
C PHE A 106 -3.61 -3.92 3.38
N GLY A 107 -4.70 -3.68 4.10
CA GLY A 107 -5.24 -2.36 4.33
C GLY A 107 -5.70 -1.68 3.05
N GLU A 108 -5.98 -0.40 3.19
CA GLU A 108 -6.41 0.45 2.10
C GLU A 108 -5.21 1.19 1.46
N PRO A 109 -5.31 1.57 0.18
CA PRO A 109 -4.25 2.31 -0.47
C PRO A 109 -3.95 3.64 0.22
N SER A 110 -2.67 3.95 0.33
CA SER A 110 -2.19 5.26 0.77
C SER A 110 -1.76 6.06 -0.45
N CYS A 111 -2.36 7.24 -0.65
CA CYS A 111 -2.14 8.05 -1.84
C CYS A 111 -1.58 9.44 -1.51
N PHE A 112 -0.79 9.99 -2.42
CA PHE A 112 -0.32 11.37 -2.36
C PHE A 112 -0.32 12.00 -3.76
N LYS A 113 -0.57 13.30 -3.82
CA LYS A 113 -0.62 14.05 -5.07
C LYS A 113 0.76 14.09 -5.71
N VAL A 114 0.79 13.85 -7.02
CA VAL A 114 2.01 13.88 -7.82
C VAL A 114 1.79 14.67 -9.10
N GLU A 115 2.86 15.30 -9.56
CA GLU A 115 2.94 15.85 -10.90
C GLU A 115 3.79 14.92 -11.76
N CYS A 116 3.25 14.51 -12.91
CA CYS A 116 3.93 13.60 -13.82
C CYS A 116 4.39 14.31 -15.09
N THR A 117 5.70 14.37 -15.30
CA THR A 117 6.34 14.99 -16.47
C THR A 117 6.99 13.93 -17.35
N ASN A 118 7.04 14.17 -18.67
CA ASN A 118 7.79 13.33 -19.61
C ASN A 118 9.19 13.90 -19.78
N GLU A 119 10.19 13.27 -19.18
CA GLU A 119 11.57 13.74 -19.21
C GLU A 119 12.44 12.86 -20.10
N THR A 120 13.39 13.48 -20.81
CA THR A 120 14.34 12.75 -21.65
C THR A 120 15.44 12.21 -20.74
N VAL A 121 15.54 10.88 -20.63
CA VAL A 121 16.63 10.28 -19.86
C VAL A 121 17.92 10.36 -20.66
N ALA A 122 18.89 11.09 -20.12
CA ALA A 122 20.15 11.47 -20.79
C ALA A 122 20.86 10.30 -21.49
N ASN A 123 20.75 9.09 -20.96
CA ASN A 123 21.42 7.90 -21.50
C ASN A 123 20.67 7.15 -22.62
N LYS A 124 19.41 7.47 -22.92
CA LYS A 124 18.61 6.65 -23.88
C LYS A 124 17.87 7.43 -24.96
N LYS A 125 17.89 8.78 -24.97
CA LYS A 125 17.03 9.63 -25.84
C LYS A 125 15.55 9.18 -25.86
N LYS A 126 15.10 8.43 -24.85
CA LYS A 126 13.72 7.98 -24.67
C LYS A 126 13.10 8.86 -23.61
N LYS A 127 11.90 9.37 -23.90
CA LYS A 127 11.07 10.05 -22.90
C LYS A 127 10.56 8.99 -21.92
N GLN A 128 10.77 9.21 -20.64
CA GLN A 128 10.19 8.40 -19.57
C GLN A 128 9.29 9.30 -18.72
N LYS A 129 8.16 8.75 -18.27
CA LYS A 129 7.24 9.45 -17.38
C LYS A 129 7.81 9.40 -15.96
N PHE A 130 8.11 10.55 -15.39
CA PHE A 130 8.53 10.70 -14.00
C PHE A 130 7.42 11.38 -13.22
N CYS A 131 7.02 10.81 -12.09
CA CYS A 131 6.03 11.39 -11.19
C CYS A 131 6.71 11.79 -9.89
N ARG A 132 6.63 13.07 -9.53
CA ARG A 132 7.23 13.62 -8.30
C ARG A 132 6.13 14.09 -7.36
N LYS A 133 6.37 13.96 -6.05
CA LYS A 133 5.46 14.48 -5.02
C LYS A 133 5.38 16.00 -5.14
N VAL A 134 4.16 16.54 -5.08
CA VAL A 134 3.88 17.98 -4.98
C VAL A 134 3.92 18.40 -3.52
#